data_AF-A0A395D362-F1
#
_entry.id   AF-A0A395D362-F1
#
_cell.length_a   1.000
_cell.length_b   1.000
_cell.length_c   1.000
_cell.angle_alpha   90.00
_cell.angle_beta   90.00
_cell.angle_gamma   90.00
#
_symmetry.space_group_name_H-M   'P 1'
#
loop_
_entity.id
_entity.type
_entity.pdbx_description
1 polymer ?
#
loop_
_entity_poly.entity_id
_entity_poly.type
_entity_poly.pdbx_seq_one_letter_code
_entity_poly.pdbx_strand_id
1 'polypeptide(L)'
;MPLPDAIPLEAYYSYGYKGREMIAVRAPSAMTAEASEIIGRPVRIGARRYMALGIGRQVVGPIQAGEPIGLEVRELRDEEAESGEAATSLRG
;
A
#
# COMPACT_ATOMS: atom_id res chain seq x y z
N MET A 1 10.17 13.94 -5.95
CA MET A 1 10.72 13.38 -4.70
C MET A 1 10.67 11.86 -4.84
N PRO A 2 11.75 11.09 -4.60
CA PRO A 2 11.63 9.63 -4.62
C PRO A 2 10.61 9.19 -3.56
N LEU A 3 9.66 8.35 -3.96
CA LEU A 3 8.69 7.79 -3.02
C LEU A 3 9.45 7.00 -1.94
N PRO A 4 9.04 7.07 -0.65
CA PRO A 4 9.62 6.26 0.40
C PRO A 4 9.64 4.78 0.00
N ASP A 5 10.65 4.05 0.48
CA ASP A 5 10.72 2.60 0.29
C ASP A 5 9.42 1.97 0.79
N ALA A 6 8.71 1.30 -0.13
CA ALA A 6 7.40 0.74 0.14
C ALA A 6 7.54 -0.57 0.92
N ILE A 7 6.79 -0.70 2.02
CA ILE A 7 6.81 -1.92 2.85
C ILE A 7 6.24 -3.08 2.02
N PRO A 8 6.99 -4.17 1.80
CA PRO A 8 6.46 -5.32 1.08
C PRO A 8 5.45 -6.06 1.95
N LEU A 9 4.28 -6.38 1.38
CA LEU A 9 3.22 -7.13 2.03
C LEU A 9 2.77 -8.30 1.15
N GLU A 10 2.45 -9.41 1.80
CA GLU A 10 1.78 -10.54 1.17
C GLU A 10 0.28 -10.35 1.26
N ALA A 11 -0.42 -10.43 0.12
CA ALA A 11 -1.88 -10.37 0.08
C ALA A 11 -2.50 -11.76 -0.03
N TYR A 12 -3.62 -11.93 0.68
CA TYR A 12 -4.51 -13.07 0.55
C TYR A 12 -5.56 -12.82 -0.55
N TYR A 13 -6.32 -11.73 -0.44
CA TYR A 13 -7.36 -11.36 -1.41
C TYR A 13 -7.82 -9.90 -1.20
N SER A 14 -8.37 -9.29 -2.26
CA SER A 14 -9.01 -7.97 -2.19
C SER A 14 -10.49 -8.09 -1.84
N TYR A 15 -11.04 -7.12 -1.11
CA TYR A 15 -12.46 -7.09 -0.76
C TYR A 15 -12.96 -5.65 -0.50
N GLY A 16 -14.28 -5.45 -0.56
CA GLY A 16 -14.90 -4.18 -0.19
C GLY A 16 -15.55 -4.26 1.20
N TYR A 17 -15.39 -3.22 2.02
CA TYR A 17 -16.08 -3.13 3.32
C TYR A 17 -16.59 -1.72 3.59
N LYS A 18 -17.92 -1.57 3.71
CA LYS A 18 -18.59 -0.28 3.90
C LYS A 18 -18.18 0.78 2.85
N GLY A 19 -18.09 0.38 1.58
CA GLY A 19 -17.71 1.26 0.48
C GLY A 19 -16.21 1.56 0.37
N ARG A 20 -15.37 0.91 1.18
CA ARG A 20 -13.90 1.08 1.17
C ARG A 20 -13.22 -0.08 0.48
N GLU A 21 -12.17 0.23 -0.27
CA GLU A 21 -11.28 -0.76 -0.89
C GLU A 21 -10.30 -1.29 0.15
N MET A 22 -10.35 -2.61 0.37
CA MET A 22 -9.54 -3.29 1.37
C MET A 22 -8.76 -4.43 0.71
N ILE A 23 -7.58 -4.73 1.24
CA ILE A 23 -6.82 -5.94 0.90
C ILE A 23 -6.53 -6.70 2.18
N ALA A 24 -6.91 -7.97 2.24
CA ALA A 24 -6.51 -8.85 3.32
C ALA A 24 -5.02 -9.19 3.13
N VAL A 25 -4.18 -8.80 4.07
CA VAL A 25 -2.72 -8.99 4.01
C VAL A 25 -2.21 -9.72 5.24
N ARG A 26 -1.02 -10.31 5.11
CA ARG A 26 -0.24 -10.82 6.24
C ARG A 26 0.47 -9.66 6.94
N ALA A 27 0.25 -9.49 8.24
CA ALA A 27 1.00 -8.52 9.04
C ALA A 27 2.51 -8.81 8.96
N PRO A 28 3.35 -7.84 8.55
CA PRO A 28 4.78 -8.07 8.31
C PRO A 28 5.59 -8.20 9.61
N SER A 29 5.08 -7.63 10.71
CA SER A 29 5.66 -7.67 12.04
C SER A 29 4.55 -7.53 13.07
N ALA A 30 4.91 -7.70 14.34
CA ALA A 30 4.02 -7.26 15.42
C ALA A 30 3.83 -5.75 15.35
N MET A 31 2.62 -5.27 15.62
CA MET A 31 2.26 -3.86 15.58
C MET A 31 1.31 -3.52 16.73
N THR A 32 1.26 -2.24 17.07
CA THR A 32 0.26 -1.71 17.99
C THR A 32 -1.17 -1.94 17.49
N ALA A 33 -2.14 -1.74 18.37
CA ALA A 33 -3.57 -1.86 18.04
C ALA A 33 -4.03 -0.88 16.94
N GLU A 34 -3.36 0.27 16.84
CA GLU A 34 -3.63 1.33 15.87
C GLU A 34 -2.81 1.18 14.58
N ALA A 35 -1.85 0.25 14.56
CA ALA A 35 -0.92 0.00 13.45
C ALA A 35 -0.23 1.28 12.91
N SER A 36 0.14 2.20 13.80
CA SER A 36 0.84 3.44 13.43
C SER A 36 2.16 3.20 12.69
N GLU A 37 2.68 1.98 12.74
CA GLU A 37 3.87 1.51 12.04
C GLU A 37 3.68 1.37 10.53
N ILE A 38 2.43 1.23 10.05
CA ILE A 38 2.08 1.04 8.63
C ILE A 38 1.14 2.12 8.09
N ILE A 39 0.24 2.67 8.91
CA ILE A 39 -0.70 3.71 8.46
C ILE A 39 0.04 4.96 8.00
N GLY A 40 -0.38 5.51 6.85
CA GLY A 40 0.24 6.67 6.21
C GLY A 40 1.53 6.36 5.45
N ARG A 41 1.90 5.08 5.31
CA ARG A 41 3.11 4.67 4.59
C ARG A 41 2.78 4.02 3.26
N PRO A 42 3.67 4.17 2.25
CA PRO A 42 3.60 3.36 1.05
C PRO A 42 3.82 1.88 1.37
N VAL A 43 2.98 1.04 0.80
CA VAL A 43 3.09 -0.41 0.85
C VAL A 43 3.13 -0.96 -0.56
N ARG A 44 3.81 -2.09 -0.74
CA ARG A 44 3.88 -2.79 -2.01
C ARG A 44 3.21 -4.15 -1.86
N ILE A 45 2.19 -4.39 -2.67
CA ILE A 45 1.43 -5.64 -2.71
C ILE A 45 1.57 -6.17 -4.13
N GLY A 46 2.33 -7.26 -4.28
CA GLY A 46 2.74 -7.76 -5.59
C GLY A 46 3.56 -6.72 -6.37
N ALA A 47 3.08 -6.37 -7.57
CA ALA A 47 3.71 -5.39 -8.47
C ALA A 47 3.20 -3.96 -8.27
N ARG A 48 2.19 -3.74 -7.41
CA ARG A 48 1.50 -2.45 -7.27
C ARG A 48 1.89 -1.75 -5.96
N ARG A 49 1.88 -0.42 -6.00
CA ARG A 49 2.13 0.44 -4.84
C ARG A 49 0.82 1.04 -4.35
N TYR A 50 0.68 1.12 -3.04
CA TYR A 50 -0.49 1.66 -2.38
C TYR A 50 -0.09 2.54 -1.22
N MET A 51 -0.95 3.45 -0.82
CA MET A 51 -0.90 4.13 0.46
C MET A 51 -1.78 3.37 1.45
N ALA A 52 -1.23 2.98 2.60
CA ALA A 52 -2.02 2.42 3.70
C ALA A 52 -2.79 3.53 4.42
N LEU A 53 -4.11 3.44 4.45
CA LEU A 53 -4.99 4.47 5.02
C LEU A 53 -5.59 4.08 6.37
N GLY A 54 -5.81 2.79 6.59
CA GLY A 54 -6.44 2.27 7.80
C GLY A 54 -6.33 0.75 7.90
N ILE A 55 -6.67 0.22 9.08
CA ILE A 55 -6.78 -1.23 9.29
C ILE A 55 -8.21 -1.59 9.72
N GLY A 56 -8.68 -2.75 9.25
CA GLY A 56 -9.91 -3.40 9.67
C GLY A 56 -9.61 -4.78 10.23
N ARG A 57 -10.12 -5.08 11.42
CA ARG A 57 -9.99 -6.39 12.08
C ARG A 57 -11.15 -6.68 13.01
N GLN A 58 -11.35 -7.95 13.33
CA GLN A 58 -12.39 -8.43 14.24
C GLN A 58 -11.97 -8.42 15.71
N VAL A 59 -10.67 -8.52 16.00
CA VAL A 59 -10.11 -8.70 17.36
C VAL A 59 -9.45 -7.41 17.86
N VAL A 60 -9.60 -7.13 19.16
CA VAL A 60 -9.00 -5.99 19.86
C VAL A 60 -7.68 -6.43 20.52
N GLY A 61 -6.62 -5.62 20.39
CA GLY A 61 -5.31 -5.89 21.02
C GLY A 61 -4.13 -5.54 20.10
N PRO A 62 -2.88 -5.94 20.41
CA PRO A 62 -1.77 -5.87 19.46
C PRO A 62 -2.01 -6.75 18.24
N ILE A 63 -1.45 -6.40 17.09
CA ILE A 63 -1.42 -7.25 15.90
C ILE A 63 -0.15 -8.09 15.96
N GLN A 64 -0.27 -9.40 15.80
CA GLN A 64 0.89 -10.29 15.78
C GLN A 64 1.50 -10.38 14.39
N ALA A 65 2.80 -10.66 14.32
CA ALA A 65 3.44 -10.97 13.05
C ALA A 65 2.75 -12.18 12.40
N GLY A 66 2.46 -12.09 11.11
CA GLY A 66 1.79 -13.15 10.36
C GLY A 66 0.26 -13.15 10.44
N GLU A 67 -0.34 -12.36 11.33
CA GLU A 67 -1.80 -12.28 11.50
C GLU A 67 -2.49 -11.69 10.25
N PRO A 68 -3.65 -12.21 9.82
CA PRO A 68 -4.43 -11.60 8.76
C PRO A 68 -5.04 -10.27 9.22
N ILE A 69 -4.74 -9.20 8.48
CA ILE A 69 -5.33 -7.88 8.70
C ILE A 69 -5.97 -7.36 7.42
N GLY A 70 -7.10 -6.68 7.54
CA GLY A 70 -7.67 -5.91 6.46
C GLY A 70 -6.97 -4.58 6.35
N LEU A 71 -6.29 -4.30 5.24
CA LEU A 71 -5.65 -3.02 5.00
C LEU A 71 -6.51 -2.17 4.06
N GLU A 72 -6.94 -1.01 4.52
CA GLU A 72 -7.55 0.00 3.66
C GLU A 72 -6.45 0.67 2.84
N VAL A 73 -6.62 0.70 1.53
CA VAL A 73 -5.58 1.13 0.60
C VAL A 73 -6.10 2.13 -0.43
N ARG A 74 -5.19 2.97 -0.92
CA ARG A 74 -5.36 3.75 -2.14
C ARG A 74 -4.18 3.52 -3.06
N GLU A 75 -4.43 3.09 -4.29
CA GLU A 75 -3.37 2.87 -5.28
C GLU A 75 -2.56 4.14 -5.50
N LEU A 76 -1.23 4.03 -5.39
CA LEU A 76 -0.30 5.06 -5.77
C LEU A 76 0.06 4.78 -7.22
N ARG A 77 -0.51 5.57 -8.13
CA ARG A 77 -0.04 5.56 -9.51
C ARG A 77 1.32 6.25 -9.50
N ASP A 78 2.33 5.57 -10.04
CA ASP A 78 3.54 6.28 -10.41
C ASP A 78 3.11 7.26 -11.50
N GLU A 79 3.11 8.56 -11.18
CA GLU A 79 3.16 9.60 -12.22
C GLU A 79 4.55 9.50 -12.86
N GLU A 80 4.76 8.46 -13.66
CA GLU A 80 6.00 8.26 -14.40
C GLU A 80 6.12 9.35 -15.46
N ALA A 81 7.27 10.02 -15.48
CA ALA A 81 8.13 10.06 -16.66
C ALA A 81 7.53 10.42 -18.06
N GLU A 82 6.39 11.10 -18.15
CA GLU A 82 5.88 11.71 -19.40
C GLU A 82 6.51 13.09 -19.69
N SER A 83 7.82 13.24 -19.48
CA SER A 83 8.57 14.44 -19.87
C SER A 83 10.01 14.06 -20.15
N GLY A 84 10.27 13.46 -21.30
CA GLY A 84 11.64 13.09 -21.66
C GLY A 84 11.87 12.49 -23.04
N GLU A 85 10.84 12.16 -23.82
CA GLU A 85 11.01 11.66 -25.18
C GLU A 85 10.27 12.55 -26.19
N ALA A 86 10.68 13.81 -26.28
CA ALA A 86 10.55 14.60 -27.50
C ALA A 86 11.96 14.80 -28.07
N ALA A 87 12.46 13.75 -28.71
CA ALA A 87 13.70 13.78 -29.45
C ALA A 87 13.64 14.88 -30.52
N THR A 88 14.68 15.72 -30.48
CA THR A 88 15.27 16.43 -31.61
C THR A 88 15.07 15.70 -32.95
N SER A 89 14.26 16.28 -33.83
CA SER A 89 14.59 16.40 -35.27
C SER A 89 13.48 17.12 -36.02
N LEU A 90 13.80 18.32 -36.52
CA LEU A 90 13.44 18.90 -37.83
C LEU A 90 13.40 20.44 -37.74
N ARG A 91 14.59 21.05 -37.84
CA ARG A 91 14.91 22.40 -38.34
C ARG A 91 16.40 22.62 -38.05
N GLY A 92 17.30 22.77 -39.01
CA GLY A 92 17.22 22.79 -40.46
C GLY A 92 18.64 22.76 -41.02
#